data_AF-A0A158HRS5-F1
#
_entry.id   AF-A0A158HRS5-F1
#
_cell.length_a   1.000
_cell.length_b   1.000
_cell.length_c   1.000
_cell.angle_alpha   90.00
_cell.angle_beta   90.00
_cell.angle_gamma   90.00
#
_symmetry.space_group_name_H-M   'P 1'
#
loop_
_entity.id
_entity.type
_entity.pdbx_description
1 polymer ?
#
loop_
_entity_poly.entity_id
_entity_poly.type
_entity_poly.pdbx_seq_one_letter_code
_entity_poly.pdbx_strand_id
1 'polypeptide(L)'
;MPTSPKRKKKFGLAVRSRHKKTLFLPMDRASADQISLRFRMALEMIRQGHGDASAVQCMSQVTLLTGLITDAGYGRLDTAIITACEEGLLRVISANPEKRASKFEEDLISNLTLVINEHDRQLREIRLQILVEASEQLERRLEMATSPSDLINSRRKKT
;
A
#
# COMPACT_ATOMS: atom_id res chain seq x y z
N MET A 1 -1.69 -0.16 -44.61
CA MET A 1 -0.71 -0.14 -43.51
C MET A 1 -1.37 -0.62 -42.23
N PRO A 2 -0.80 -1.60 -41.51
CA PRO A 2 -1.11 -1.75 -40.09
C PRO A 2 0.17 -1.85 -39.26
N THR A 3 0.40 -0.96 -38.30
CA THR A 3 1.39 -1.23 -37.24
C THR A 3 0.82 -0.93 -35.86
N SER A 4 0.37 -2.02 -35.23
CA SER A 4 0.59 -2.42 -33.84
C SER A 4 0.29 -1.43 -32.70
N PRO A 5 -0.68 -1.71 -31.81
CA PRO A 5 -0.76 -1.01 -30.54
C PRO A 5 0.41 -1.43 -29.63
N LYS A 6 1.21 -0.46 -29.18
CA LYS A 6 2.29 -0.66 -28.20
C LYS A 6 1.69 -1.17 -26.88
N ARG A 7 1.84 -2.48 -26.65
CA ARG A 7 1.56 -3.14 -25.38
C ARG A 7 2.44 -2.51 -24.28
N LYS A 8 1.83 -1.79 -23.33
CA LYS A 8 2.53 -1.25 -22.15
C LYS A 8 3.21 -2.44 -21.43
N LYS A 9 4.53 -2.38 -21.28
CA LYS A 9 5.32 -3.37 -20.54
C LYS A 9 4.83 -3.38 -19.09
N LYS A 10 3.96 -4.33 -18.75
CA LYS A 10 3.76 -4.75 -17.36
C LYS A 10 5.12 -5.28 -16.91
N PHE A 11 5.83 -4.53 -16.07
CA PHE A 11 7.04 -5.04 -15.44
C PHE A 11 6.64 -6.26 -14.63
N GLY A 12 6.92 -7.44 -15.18
CA GLY A 12 6.68 -8.72 -14.54
C GLY A 12 7.56 -8.84 -13.31
N LEU A 13 7.01 -8.50 -12.16
CA LEU A 13 7.51 -8.99 -10.86
C LEU A 13 7.34 -10.51 -10.75
N ALA A 14 6.55 -11.13 -11.64
CA ALA A 14 6.36 -12.57 -11.78
C ALA A 14 7.54 -13.35 -12.42
N VAL A 15 8.63 -12.73 -12.86
CA VAL A 15 9.74 -13.46 -13.55
C VAL A 15 10.85 -13.93 -12.59
N ARG A 16 10.83 -13.58 -11.29
CA ARG A 16 11.91 -13.94 -10.34
C ARG A 16 11.58 -15.01 -9.31
N SER A 17 10.66 -15.93 -9.62
CA SER A 17 10.43 -17.16 -8.84
C SER A 17 11.56 -18.20 -8.97
N ARG A 18 12.71 -17.87 -9.59
CA ARG A 18 13.85 -18.79 -9.72
C ARG A 18 14.91 -18.53 -8.63
N HIS A 19 14.82 -19.36 -7.58
CA HIS A 19 15.85 -19.79 -6.60
C HIS A 19 15.67 -19.38 -5.11
N LYS A 20 14.55 -19.87 -4.53
CA LYS A 20 14.37 -20.66 -3.27
C LYS A 20 15.14 -20.41 -1.96
N LYS A 21 16.11 -19.50 -1.84
CA LYS A 21 16.72 -19.15 -0.53
C LYS A 21 16.52 -17.69 -0.14
N THR A 22 16.53 -16.80 -1.13
CA THR A 22 16.32 -15.35 -0.93
C THR A 22 14.92 -15.01 -0.41
N LEU A 23 13.91 -15.83 -0.72
CA LEU A 23 12.55 -15.67 -0.21
C LEU A 23 12.44 -15.85 1.31
N PHE A 24 13.36 -16.60 1.92
CA PHE A 24 13.41 -16.80 3.37
C PHE A 24 14.25 -15.75 4.10
N LEU A 25 14.90 -14.84 3.35
CA LEU A 25 15.63 -13.72 3.90
C LEU A 25 14.77 -12.45 3.83
N PRO A 26 15.03 -11.46 4.69
CA PRO A 26 14.47 -10.14 4.51
C PRO A 26 14.90 -9.50 3.19
N MET A 27 14.13 -8.51 2.74
CA MET A 27 14.48 -7.70 1.58
C MET A 27 15.84 -7.02 1.78
N ASP A 28 16.60 -6.81 0.71
CA ASP A 28 17.82 -6.02 0.80
C ASP A 28 17.50 -4.57 1.17
N ARG A 29 18.41 -3.92 1.90
CA ARG A 29 18.17 -2.57 2.46
C ARG A 29 17.89 -1.53 1.38
N ALA A 30 18.58 -1.60 0.24
CA ALA A 30 18.41 -0.62 -0.83
C ALA A 30 17.00 -0.69 -1.44
N SER A 31 16.50 -1.89 -1.70
CA SER A 31 15.13 -2.09 -2.17
C SER A 31 14.10 -1.65 -1.13
N ALA A 32 14.32 -2.01 0.15
CA ALA A 32 13.42 -1.61 1.23
C ALA A 32 13.35 -0.08 1.39
N ASP A 33 14.50 0.61 1.34
CA ASP A 33 14.59 2.06 1.46
C ASP A 33 13.94 2.76 0.26
N GLN A 34 14.09 2.21 -0.96
CA GLN A 34 13.41 2.75 -2.14
C GLN A 34 11.89 2.69 -2.03
N ILE A 35 11.35 1.56 -1.55
CA ILE A 35 9.90 1.40 -1.35
C ILE A 35 9.42 2.33 -0.22
N SER A 36 10.15 2.36 0.90
CA SER A 36 9.85 3.22 2.05
C SER A 36 9.83 4.70 1.66
N LEU A 37 10.81 5.14 0.88
CA LEU A 37 10.93 6.52 0.41
C LEU A 37 9.70 6.96 -0.39
N ARG A 38 9.19 6.10 -1.29
CA ARG A 38 7.99 6.41 -2.09
C ARG A 38 6.79 6.74 -1.19
N PHE A 39 6.55 5.95 -0.15
CA PHE A 39 5.42 6.18 0.75
C PHE A 39 5.63 7.38 1.67
N ARG A 40 6.86 7.57 2.17
CA ARG A 40 7.21 8.75 2.97
C ARG A 40 7.06 10.05 2.19
N MET A 41 7.48 10.08 0.91
CA MET A 41 7.26 11.24 0.05
C MET A 41 5.78 11.52 -0.17
N ALA A 42 4.96 10.49 -0.41
CA ALA A 42 3.52 10.68 -0.57
C ALA A 42 2.85 11.20 0.72
N LEU A 43 3.30 10.75 1.90
CA LEU A 43 2.83 11.30 3.17
C LEU A 43 3.25 12.76 3.35
N GLU A 44 4.48 13.11 2.98
CA GLU A 44 4.97 14.49 3.07
C GLU A 44 4.16 15.43 2.15
N MET A 45 3.83 15.00 0.94
CA MET A 45 2.94 15.74 0.04
C MET A 45 1.56 15.97 0.69
N ILE A 46 1.02 14.97 1.39
CA ILE A 46 -0.24 15.10 2.13
C ILE A 46 -0.11 16.12 3.26
N ARG A 47 0.98 16.07 4.05
CA ARG A 47 1.23 17.04 5.13
C ARG A 47 1.33 18.48 4.62
N GLN A 48 1.83 18.66 3.40
CA GLN A 48 1.92 19.97 2.75
C GLN A 48 0.60 20.42 2.10
N GLY A 49 -0.49 19.66 2.24
CA GLY A 49 -1.79 19.99 1.64
C GLY A 49 -1.89 19.62 0.15
N HIS A 50 -0.96 18.84 -0.37
CA HIS A 50 -0.96 18.33 -1.75
C HIS A 50 -1.42 16.87 -1.82
N GLY A 51 -2.61 16.59 -1.26
CA GLY A 51 -3.24 15.26 -1.26
C GLY A 51 -3.93 14.91 -2.58
N ASP A 52 -3.15 14.68 -3.64
CA ASP A 52 -3.67 14.30 -4.96
C ASP A 52 -4.17 12.84 -5.03
N ALA A 53 -4.71 12.43 -6.17
CA ALA A 53 -5.18 11.06 -6.37
C ALA A 53 -4.05 10.02 -6.24
N SER A 54 -2.82 10.37 -6.61
CA SER A 54 -1.64 9.49 -6.52
C SER A 54 -1.23 9.25 -5.06
N ALA A 55 -1.23 10.30 -4.24
CA ALA A 55 -0.93 10.22 -2.82
C ALA A 55 -1.97 9.36 -2.09
N VAL A 56 -3.26 9.54 -2.40
CA VAL A 56 -4.36 8.75 -1.84
C VAL A 56 -4.23 7.27 -2.24
N GLN A 57 -3.89 7.01 -3.50
CA GLN A 57 -3.62 5.65 -3.97
C GLN A 57 -2.41 5.05 -3.23
N CYS A 58 -1.32 5.79 -3.06
CA CYS A 58 -0.14 5.31 -2.33
C CYS A 58 -0.47 5.01 -0.86
N MET A 59 -1.23 5.87 -0.18
CA MET A 59 -1.65 5.64 1.20
C MET A 59 -2.59 4.44 1.34
N SER A 60 -3.49 4.26 0.37
CA SER A 60 -4.37 3.08 0.33
C SER A 60 -3.55 1.79 0.12
N GLN A 61 -2.57 1.81 -0.78
CA GLN A 61 -1.69 0.66 -1.03
C GLN A 61 -0.88 0.28 0.21
N VAL A 62 -0.22 1.24 0.86
CA VAL A 62 0.61 0.94 2.05
C VAL A 62 -0.24 0.47 3.22
N THR A 63 -1.43 1.05 3.42
CA THR A 63 -2.36 0.64 4.48
C THR A 63 -2.83 -0.80 4.26
N LEU A 64 -3.23 -1.15 3.03
CA LEU A 64 -3.67 -2.49 2.70
C LEU A 64 -2.54 -3.52 2.80
N LEU A 65 -1.34 -3.22 2.31
CA LEU A 65 -0.18 -4.12 2.46
C LEU A 65 0.14 -4.37 3.92
N THR A 66 0.23 -3.29 4.71
CA THR A 66 0.51 -3.38 6.15
C THR A 66 -0.55 -4.21 6.86
N GLY A 67 -1.81 -4.01 6.49
CA GLY A 67 -2.94 -4.80 6.95
C GLY A 67 -2.83 -6.28 6.62
N LEU A 68 -2.59 -6.64 5.36
CA LEU A 68 -2.45 -8.05 4.93
C LEU A 68 -1.30 -8.76 5.62
N ILE A 69 -0.17 -8.08 5.80
CA ILE A 69 1.00 -8.62 6.51
C ILE A 69 0.69 -8.78 8.01
N THR A 70 -0.06 -7.85 8.58
CA THR A 70 -0.52 -7.92 9.98
C THR A 70 -1.49 -9.07 10.20
N ASP A 71 -2.45 -9.25 9.30
CA ASP A 71 -3.43 -10.34 9.34
C ASP A 71 -2.76 -11.72 9.19
N ALA A 72 -1.61 -11.79 8.51
CA ALA A 72 -0.78 -12.98 8.42
C ALA A 72 0.06 -13.26 9.69
N GLY A 73 -0.07 -12.43 10.74
CA GLY A 73 0.60 -12.59 12.03
C GLY A 73 1.99 -11.94 12.11
N TYR A 74 2.38 -11.12 11.14
CA TYR A 74 3.70 -10.48 11.11
C TYR A 74 3.67 -8.98 11.45
N GLY A 75 2.51 -8.45 11.83
CA GLY A 75 2.34 -7.06 12.24
C GLY A 75 2.56 -6.85 13.74
N ARG A 76 3.08 -5.69 14.11
CA ARG A 76 3.16 -5.21 15.51
C ARG A 76 2.18 -4.07 15.80
N LEU A 77 1.60 -3.48 14.76
CA LEU A 77 0.65 -2.40 14.88
C LEU A 77 -0.73 -2.94 15.24
N ASP A 78 -1.45 -2.24 16.12
CA ASP A 78 -2.83 -2.58 16.44
C ASP A 78 -3.70 -2.50 15.18
N THR A 79 -4.43 -3.57 14.91
CA THR A 79 -5.41 -3.64 13.81
C THR A 79 -6.43 -2.50 13.86
N ALA A 80 -6.78 -1.98 15.04
CA ALA A 80 -7.67 -0.83 15.17
C ALA A 80 -7.12 0.43 14.48
N ILE A 81 -5.80 0.66 14.53
CA ILE A 81 -5.15 1.80 13.86
C ILE A 81 -5.23 1.64 12.34
N ILE A 82 -5.01 0.42 11.84
CA ILE A 82 -5.11 0.12 10.42
C ILE A 82 -6.54 0.34 9.93
N THR A 83 -7.54 -0.14 10.69
CA THR A 83 -8.95 0.07 10.41
C THR A 83 -9.33 1.55 10.41
N ALA A 84 -8.83 2.34 11.38
CA ALA A 84 -9.06 3.79 11.42
C ALA A 84 -8.47 4.51 10.20
N CYS A 85 -7.27 4.12 9.75
CA CYS A 85 -6.67 4.61 8.51
C CYS A 85 -7.53 4.30 7.29
N GLU A 86 -8.00 3.06 7.17
CA GLU A 86 -8.91 2.64 6.09
C GLU A 86 -10.19 3.49 6.03
N GLU A 87 -10.78 3.77 7.20
CA GLU A 87 -11.97 4.60 7.35
C GLU A 87 -11.72 6.05 6.92
N GLY A 88 -10.61 6.63 7.36
CA GLY A 88 -10.19 7.97 6.96
C GLY A 88 -9.91 8.06 5.46
N LEU A 89 -9.22 7.06 4.89
CA LEU A 89 -8.96 7.01 3.46
C LEU A 89 -10.24 6.86 2.63
N LEU A 90 -11.23 6.09 3.09
CA LEU A 90 -12.55 6.03 2.43
C LEU A 90 -13.24 7.39 2.42
N ARG A 91 -13.20 8.13 3.53
CA ARG A 91 -13.73 9.50 3.60
C ARG A 91 -13.02 10.41 2.59
N VAL A 92 -11.70 10.34 2.50
CA VAL A 92 -10.89 11.10 1.52
C VAL A 92 -11.23 10.72 0.07
N ILE A 93 -11.37 9.42 -0.23
CA ILE A 93 -11.71 8.92 -1.57
C ILE A 93 -13.11 9.39 -1.99
N SER A 94 -14.08 9.36 -1.06
CA SER A 94 -15.46 9.80 -1.30
C SER A 94 -15.59 11.32 -1.50
N ALA A 95 -14.58 12.08 -1.13
CA ALA A 95 -14.59 13.53 -1.27
C ALA A 95 -14.32 13.95 -2.73
N ASN A 96 -14.90 15.11 -3.09
CA ASN A 96 -14.60 15.77 -4.36
C ASN A 96 -13.08 15.99 -4.49
N PRO A 97 -12.49 15.82 -5.69
CA PRO A 97 -11.05 15.96 -5.89
C PRO A 97 -10.47 17.28 -5.36
N GLU A 98 -11.20 18.38 -5.54
CA GLU A 98 -10.80 19.72 -5.08
C GLU A 98 -10.78 19.87 -3.55
N LYS A 99 -11.53 19.03 -2.82
CA LYS A 99 -11.61 19.04 -1.35
C LYS A 99 -10.81 17.92 -0.70
N ARG A 100 -10.05 17.15 -1.48
CA ARG A 100 -9.41 15.93 -0.99
C ARG A 100 -8.25 16.20 -0.05
N ALA A 101 -7.45 17.23 -0.34
CA ALA A 101 -6.34 17.67 0.50
C ALA A 101 -6.81 18.07 1.92
N SER A 102 -7.93 18.77 2.04
CA SER A 102 -8.46 19.20 3.34
C SER A 102 -9.18 18.11 4.13
N LYS A 103 -9.31 16.90 3.57
CA LYS A 103 -9.89 15.72 4.24
C LYS A 103 -8.85 14.85 4.93
N PHE A 104 -7.56 15.15 4.76
CA PHE A 104 -6.51 14.59 5.59
C PHE A 104 -6.46 15.33 6.92
N GLU A 105 -7.33 14.92 7.84
CA GLU A 105 -7.34 15.38 9.24
C GLU A 105 -6.03 14.96 9.94
N GLU A 106 -5.60 15.72 10.95
CA GLU A 106 -4.34 15.45 11.67
C GLU A 106 -4.30 14.03 12.25
N ASP A 107 -5.42 13.53 12.76
CA ASP A 107 -5.56 12.16 13.26
C ASP A 107 -5.29 11.11 12.18
N LEU A 108 -5.76 11.35 10.95
CA LEU A 108 -5.49 10.46 9.82
C LEU A 108 -4.00 10.50 9.43
N ILE A 109 -3.39 11.68 9.42
CA ILE A 109 -1.96 11.84 9.13
C ILE A 109 -1.11 11.12 10.19
N SER A 110 -1.48 11.25 11.47
CA SER A 110 -0.82 10.56 12.58
C SER A 110 -0.92 9.04 12.44
N ASN A 111 -2.12 8.51 12.20
CA ASN A 111 -2.32 7.07 12.02
C ASN A 111 -1.61 6.54 10.77
N LEU A 112 -1.60 7.28 9.66
CA LEU A 112 -0.86 6.92 8.44
C LEU A 112 0.66 6.89 8.70
N THR A 113 1.16 7.78 9.56
CA THR A 113 2.57 7.78 9.97
C THR A 113 2.92 6.48 10.70
N LEU A 114 2.04 6.01 11.60
CA LEU A 114 2.21 4.73 12.30
C LEU A 114 2.18 3.55 11.33
N VAL A 115 1.25 3.55 10.37
CA VAL A 115 1.16 2.53 9.32
C VAL A 115 2.44 2.49 8.48
N ILE A 116 2.96 3.63 8.05
CA ILE A 116 4.21 3.68 7.25
C ILE A 116 5.40 3.18 8.07
N ASN A 117 5.52 3.58 9.34
CA ASN A 117 6.60 3.10 10.19
C ASN A 117 6.54 1.58 10.39
N GLU A 118 5.33 1.03 10.56
CA GLU A 118 5.14 -0.42 10.62
C GLU A 118 5.49 -1.08 9.28
N HIS A 119 5.09 -0.49 8.15
CA HIS A 119 5.44 -1.03 6.84
C HIS A 119 6.96 -1.04 6.59
N ASP A 120 7.67 0.03 6.95
CA ASP A 120 9.12 0.11 6.83
C ASP A 120 9.82 -0.97 7.65
N ARG A 121 9.31 -1.24 8.87
CA ARG A 121 9.76 -2.36 9.70
C ARG A 121 9.49 -3.69 9.00
N GLN A 122 8.28 -3.89 8.48
CA GLN A 122 7.87 -5.10 7.77
C GLN A 122 8.80 -5.39 6.58
N LEU A 123 9.16 -4.38 5.79
CA LEU A 123 10.09 -4.51 4.67
C LEU A 123 11.49 -4.97 5.11
N ARG A 124 11.96 -4.52 6.28
CA ARG A 124 13.33 -4.77 6.78
C ARG A 124 13.46 -6.05 7.59
N GLU A 125 12.40 -6.49 8.25
CA GLU A 125 12.46 -7.60 9.22
C GLU A 125 11.79 -8.89 8.71
N ILE A 126 10.79 -8.78 7.84
CA ILE A 126 9.99 -9.95 7.43
C ILE A 126 10.63 -10.63 6.22
N ARG A 127 10.47 -11.95 6.17
CA ARG A 127 10.86 -12.78 5.01
C ARG A 127 10.19 -12.26 3.74
N LEU A 128 10.98 -12.12 2.69
CA LEU A 128 10.53 -11.62 1.39
C LEU A 128 9.33 -12.41 0.84
N GLN A 129 9.23 -13.71 1.13
CA GLN A 129 8.08 -14.54 0.76
C GLN A 129 6.74 -13.93 1.20
N ILE A 130 6.63 -13.50 2.46
CA ILE A 130 5.38 -12.96 3.01
C ILE A 130 5.03 -11.63 2.35
N LEU A 131 6.03 -10.80 2.08
CA LEU A 131 5.86 -9.53 1.37
C LEU A 131 5.35 -9.75 -0.06
N VAL A 132 5.88 -10.77 -0.75
CA VAL A 132 5.44 -11.15 -2.10
C VAL A 132 4.00 -11.69 -2.06
N GLU A 133 3.67 -12.58 -1.13
CA GLU A 133 2.32 -13.11 -0.97
C GLU A 133 1.30 -12.00 -0.69
N ALA A 134 1.61 -11.06 0.20
CA ALA A 134 0.75 -9.90 0.47
C ALA A 134 0.61 -8.99 -0.76
N SER A 135 1.69 -8.77 -1.50
CA SER A 135 1.68 -7.95 -2.73
C SER A 135 0.81 -8.60 -3.81
N GLU A 136 0.93 -9.91 -4.03
CA GLU A 136 0.07 -10.63 -4.98
C GLU A 136 -1.40 -10.63 -4.55
N GLN A 137 -1.68 -10.74 -3.25
CA GLN A 137 -3.05 -10.61 -2.75
C GLN A 137 -3.62 -9.23 -3.04
N LEU A 138 -2.84 -8.16 -2.87
CA LEU A 138 -3.25 -6.82 -3.22
C LEU A 138 -3.45 -6.65 -4.73
N GLU A 139 -2.54 -7.17 -5.57
CA GLU A 139 -2.69 -7.14 -7.03
C GLU A 139 -3.96 -7.85 -7.50
N ARG A 140 -4.25 -9.05 -6.97
CA ARG A 140 -5.51 -9.75 -7.27
C ARG A 140 -6.74 -8.93 -6.90
N ARG A 141 -6.69 -8.20 -5.77
CA ARG A 141 -7.78 -7.29 -5.37
C ARG A 141 -7.89 -6.08 -6.29
N LEU A 142 -6.76 -5.51 -6.72
CA LEU A 142 -6.71 -4.42 -7.70
C LEU A 142 -7.28 -4.82 -9.06
N GLU A 143 -7.07 -6.06 -9.49
CA GLU A 143 -7.65 -6.57 -10.73
C GLU A 143 -9.17 -6.79 -10.64
N MET A 144 -9.70 -7.07 -9.44
CA MET A 144 -11.13 -7.30 -9.20
C MET A 144 -11.91 -6.04 -8.80
N ALA A 145 -11.23 -4.99 -8.36
CA ALA A 145 -11.86 -3.75 -7.90
C ALA A 145 -12.10 -2.79 -9.06
N THR A 146 -13.32 -2.25 -9.13
CA THR A 146 -13.68 -1.21 -10.12
C THR A 146 -13.39 0.19 -9.58
N SER A 147 -13.34 0.35 -8.25
CA SER A 147 -13.04 1.62 -7.56
C SER A 147 -12.05 1.43 -6.39
N PRO A 148 -11.20 2.44 -6.05
CA PRO A 148 -10.33 2.41 -4.87
C PRO A 148 -11.06 2.16 -3.54
N SER A 149 -12.33 2.55 -3.45
CA SER A 149 -13.19 2.26 -2.30
C SER A 149 -13.45 0.76 -2.12
N ASP A 150 -13.55 0.01 -3.21
CA ASP A 150 -13.87 -1.42 -3.19
C ASP A 150 -12.70 -2.23 -2.60
N LEU A 151 -11.47 -1.74 -2.79
CA LEU A 151 -10.26 -2.35 -2.24
C LEU A 151 -10.26 -2.33 -0.71
N ILE A 152 -10.54 -1.16 -0.13
CA ILE A 152 -10.58 -0.99 1.33
C ILE A 152 -11.73 -1.82 1.91
N ASN A 153 -12.91 -1.75 1.29
CA ASN A 153 -14.08 -2.52 1.72
C ASN A 153 -13.87 -4.05 1.62
N SER A 154 -13.06 -4.53 0.66
CA SER A 154 -12.78 -5.96 0.51
C SER A 154 -11.96 -6.55 1.65
N ARG A 155 -11.10 -5.75 2.31
CA ARG A 155 -10.34 -6.21 3.49
C ARG A 155 -11.25 -6.31 4.72
N ARG A 156 -12.09 -5.30 4.94
CA ARG A 156 -13.00 -5.22 6.09
C ARG A 156 -14.01 -6.36 6.19
N LYS A 157 -14.47 -6.92 5.07
CA LYS A 157 -15.45 -8.04 5.08
C LYS A 157 -14.90 -9.35 5.65
N LYS A 158 -13.59 -9.45 5.93
CA LYS A 158 -12.92 -10.69 6.34
C LYS A 158 -12.52 -10.72 7.82
N THR A 159 -12.65 -9.60 8.53
CA THR A 159 -12.44 -9.41 9.98
C THR A 159 -13.77 -9.29 10.68
#